data_AF-A0A2G5ZBY6-F1
#
_entry.id   AF-A0A2G5ZBY6-F1
#
_cell.length_a   1.000
_cell.length_b   1.000
_cell.length_c   1.000
_cell.angle_alpha   90.00
_cell.angle_beta   90.00
_cell.angle_gamma   90.00
#
_symmetry.space_group_name_H-M   'P 1'
#
loop_
_entity.id
_entity.type
_entity.pdbx_description
1 polymer ?
#
loop_
_entity_poly.entity_id
_entity_poly.type
_entity_poly.pdbx_seq_one_letter_code
_entity_poly.pdbx_strand_id
1 'polypeptide(L)'
;MGKEFGQSWKKQHPGTFFRNSVEKADRAVKQAMSHPEEIAIEHAFNAIERAENAFMNVEQYDNELDTIQQHKGQLDSIKQQLNEARMKKGE
;
A
#
# COMPACT_ATOMS: atom_id res chain seq x y z
N MET A 1 -12.77 -32.30 -8.59
CA MET A 1 -12.63 -31.13 -7.68
C MET A 1 -12.47 -29.89 -8.56
N GLY A 2 -13.35 -28.90 -8.36
CA GLY A 2 -13.65 -27.82 -9.30
C GLY A 2 -12.55 -26.76 -9.41
N LYS A 3 -12.37 -26.29 -10.64
CA LYS A 3 -11.40 -25.30 -11.10
C LYS A 3 -11.62 -23.93 -10.45
N GLU A 4 -10.59 -23.39 -9.81
CA GLU A 4 -10.51 -22.06 -9.17
C GLU A 4 -10.45 -20.88 -10.19
N PHE A 5 -10.97 -21.06 -11.40
CA PHE A 5 -10.84 -20.11 -12.52
C PHE A 5 -11.86 -18.96 -12.47
N GLY A 6 -12.29 -18.53 -11.28
CA GLY A 6 -13.31 -17.49 -11.10
C GLY A 6 -12.80 -16.12 -10.61
N GLN A 7 -11.55 -16.01 -10.16
CA GLN A 7 -11.08 -14.86 -9.36
C GLN A 7 -10.15 -13.86 -10.06
N SER A 8 -9.74 -14.10 -11.31
CA SER A 8 -8.66 -13.31 -11.93
C SER A 8 -9.05 -11.86 -12.27
N TRP A 9 -10.25 -11.65 -12.80
CA TRP A 9 -10.80 -10.33 -13.14
C TRP A 9 -11.09 -9.42 -11.93
N LYS A 10 -11.60 -9.96 -10.81
CA LYS A 10 -11.77 -9.16 -9.56
C LYS A 10 -10.45 -8.65 -8.99
N LYS A 11 -9.34 -9.38 -9.21
CA LYS A 11 -7.98 -8.94 -8.84
C LYS A 11 -7.45 -7.81 -9.74
N GLN A 12 -8.06 -7.60 -10.90
CA GLN A 12 -7.68 -6.55 -11.86
C GLN A 12 -8.54 -5.28 -11.73
N HIS A 13 -9.48 -5.21 -10.78
CA HIS A 13 -10.17 -3.96 -10.50
C HIS A 13 -9.21 -2.96 -9.85
N PRO A 14 -9.21 -1.68 -10.28
CA PRO A 14 -8.31 -0.69 -9.72
C PRO A 14 -8.49 -0.56 -8.20
N GLY A 15 -9.73 -0.60 -7.68
CA GLY A 15 -9.98 -0.56 -6.23
C GLY A 15 -9.31 -1.71 -5.45
N THR A 16 -9.41 -2.94 -5.96
CA THR A 16 -8.72 -4.11 -5.39
C THR A 16 -7.20 -3.98 -5.47
N PHE A 17 -6.68 -3.42 -6.57
CA PHE A 17 -5.25 -3.20 -6.77
C PHE A 17 -4.71 -2.17 -5.78
N PHE A 18 -5.43 -1.07 -5.57
CA PHE A 18 -5.09 -0.07 -4.57
C PHE A 18 -5.04 -0.65 -3.16
N ARG A 19 -6.10 -1.33 -2.73
CA ARG A 19 -6.13 -1.99 -1.43
C ARG A 19 -4.93 -2.93 -1.22
N ASN A 20 -4.65 -3.81 -2.19
CA ASN A 20 -3.50 -4.72 -2.11
C ASN A 20 -2.16 -3.98 -2.02
N SER A 21 -2.07 -2.81 -2.64
CA SER A 21 -0.86 -1.99 -2.61
C SER A 21 -0.68 -1.33 -1.24
N VAL A 22 -1.76 -0.83 -0.63
CA VAL A 22 -1.76 -0.31 0.75
C VAL A 22 -1.37 -1.41 1.75
N GLU A 23 -1.93 -2.61 1.62
CA GLU A 23 -1.57 -3.75 2.50
C GLU A 23 -0.10 -4.15 2.36
N LYS A 24 0.49 -4.02 1.17
CA LYS A 24 1.93 -4.26 0.96
C LYS A 24 2.79 -3.16 1.57
N ALA A 25 2.38 -1.90 1.40
CA ALA A 25 3.06 -0.75 1.99
C ALA A 25 3.10 -0.87 3.52
N ASP A 26 1.98 -1.20 4.16
CA ASP A 26 1.89 -1.45 5.61
C ASP A 26 2.92 -2.49 6.08
N ARG A 27 2.99 -3.64 5.41
CA ARG A 27 3.93 -4.71 5.77
C ARG A 27 5.38 -4.27 5.62
N ALA A 28 5.70 -3.58 4.53
CA ALA A 28 7.05 -3.08 4.29
C ALA A 28 7.46 -2.03 5.32
N VAL A 29 6.56 -1.12 5.70
CA VAL A 29 6.80 -0.14 6.78
C VAL A 29 6.97 -0.83 8.12
N LYS A 30 6.16 -1.83 8.48
CA LYS A 30 6.33 -2.60 9.72
C LYS A 30 7.68 -3.30 9.80
N GLN A 31 8.16 -3.82 8.66
CA GLN A 31 9.50 -4.39 8.56
C GLN A 31 10.55 -3.30 8.78
N ALA A 32 10.44 -2.16 8.10
CA ALA A 32 11.36 -1.04 8.23
C ALA A 32 11.37 -0.43 9.66
N MET A 33 10.23 -0.42 10.36
CA MET A 33 10.16 0.02 11.75
C MET A 33 10.82 -0.97 12.71
N SER A 34 10.71 -2.27 12.43
CA SER A 34 11.32 -3.31 13.29
C SER A 34 12.81 -3.47 13.02
N HIS A 35 13.21 -3.36 11.76
CA HIS A 35 14.57 -3.46 11.26
C HIS A 35 14.80 -2.32 10.26
N PRO A 36 15.26 -1.13 10.72
CA PRO A 36 15.47 0.05 9.87
C PRO A 36 16.75 -0.07 9.03
N GLU A 37 16.87 -1.18 8.30
CA GLU A 37 17.89 -1.35 7.28
C GLU A 37 17.57 -0.47 6.07
N GLU A 38 18.61 0.02 5.39
CA GLU A 38 18.43 0.92 4.23
C GLU A 38 17.53 0.29 3.16
N ILE A 39 17.73 -1.01 2.91
CA ILE A 39 16.95 -1.81 1.98
C ILE A 39 15.47 -1.90 2.42
N ALA A 40 15.20 -2.07 3.72
CA ALA A 40 13.83 -2.16 4.23
C ALA A 40 13.09 -0.81 4.10
N ILE A 41 13.78 0.29 4.37
CA ILE A 41 13.25 1.66 4.19
C ILE A 41 12.98 1.93 2.71
N GLU A 42 13.88 1.54 1.81
CA GLU A 42 13.70 1.67 0.36
C GLU A 42 12.52 0.83 -0.15
N HIS A 43 12.39 -0.42 0.29
CA HIS A 43 11.24 -1.26 -0.04
C HIS A 43 9.91 -0.66 0.44
N ALA A 44 9.92 -0.07 1.64
CA ALA A 44 8.75 0.62 2.17
C ALA A 44 8.37 1.86 1.35
N PHE A 45 9.36 2.66 0.94
CA PHE A 45 9.16 3.80 0.04
C PHE A 45 8.55 3.37 -1.30
N ASN A 46 9.16 2.39 -1.96
CA ASN A 46 8.68 1.85 -3.23
C ASN A 46 7.26 1.29 -3.13
N ALA A 47 6.92 0.66 -2.00
CA ALA A 47 5.59 0.11 -1.77
C ALA A 47 4.53 1.21 -1.58
N ILE A 48 4.88 2.30 -0.86
CA ILE A 48 4.03 3.48 -0.71
C ILE A 48 3.80 4.17 -2.06
N GLU A 49 4.87 4.40 -2.84
CA GLU A 49 4.74 5.03 -4.16
C GLU A 49 3.83 4.23 -5.10
N ARG A 50 3.93 2.90 -5.08
CA ARG A 50 3.00 2.03 -5.81
C ARG A 50 1.55 2.19 -5.35
N ALA A 51 1.31 2.33 -4.06
CA ALA A 51 -0.03 2.55 -3.53
C ALA A 51 -0.57 3.93 -3.92
N GLU A 52 0.25 4.99 -3.91
CA GLU A 52 -0.15 6.33 -4.36
C GLU A 52 -0.51 6.34 -5.86
N ASN A 53 0.28 5.66 -6.70
CA ASN A 53 -0.05 5.52 -8.11
C ASN A 53 -1.34 4.70 -8.33
N ALA A 54 -1.53 3.63 -7.55
CA ALA A 54 -2.78 2.85 -7.61
C ALA A 54 -4.01 3.68 -7.19
N PHE A 55 -3.86 4.58 -6.21
CA PHE A 55 -4.91 5.53 -5.82
C PHE A 55 -5.30 6.46 -6.97
N MET A 56 -4.33 7.06 -7.67
CA MET A 56 -4.60 7.93 -8.83
C MET A 56 -5.32 7.20 -9.96
N ASN A 57 -5.06 5.90 -10.14
CA ASN A 57 -5.81 5.10 -11.09
C ASN A 57 -7.25 4.92 -10.60
N VAL A 58 -7.45 4.46 -9.37
CA VAL A 58 -8.78 4.27 -8.79
C VAL A 58 -9.64 5.52 -8.84
N GLU A 59 -9.09 6.67 -8.46
CA GLU A 59 -9.83 7.94 -8.43
C GLU A 59 -10.43 8.29 -9.81
N GLN A 60 -9.82 7.81 -10.90
CA GLN A 60 -10.32 8.02 -12.26
C GLN A 60 -11.31 6.95 -12.75
N TYR A 61 -11.33 5.75 -12.15
CA TYR A 61 -12.13 4.62 -12.66
C TYR A 61 -13.29 4.22 -11.75
N ASP A 62 -13.23 4.50 -10.44
CA ASP A 62 -14.05 3.83 -9.44
C ASP A 62 -15.09 4.77 -8.81
N ASN A 63 -16.33 4.29 -8.65
CA ASN A 63 -17.42 5.01 -7.96
C ASN A 63 -17.48 4.68 -6.46
N GLU A 64 -16.73 3.69 -5.97
CA GLU A 64 -16.71 3.28 -4.56
C GLU A 64 -15.84 4.20 -3.68
N LEU A 65 -16.08 5.53 -3.75
CA LEU A 65 -15.25 6.55 -3.11
C LEU A 65 -15.02 6.35 -1.60
N ASP A 66 -16.01 5.81 -0.88
CA ASP A 66 -15.93 5.61 0.58
C ASP A 66 -14.82 4.63 0.99
N THR A 67 -14.80 3.45 0.38
CA THR A 67 -13.77 2.42 0.62
C THR A 67 -12.38 2.92 0.22
N ILE A 68 -12.30 3.68 -0.87
CA ILE A 68 -11.05 4.24 -1.37
C ILE A 68 -10.51 5.32 -0.44
N GLN A 69 -11.37 6.17 0.13
CA GLN A 69 -10.97 7.16 1.12
C GLN A 69 -10.46 6.51 2.41
N GLN A 70 -11.08 5.42 2.86
CA GLN A 70 -10.60 4.63 4.01
C GLN A 70 -9.15 4.16 3.76
N HIS A 71 -8.90 3.52 2.63
CA HIS A 71 -7.56 3.04 2.26
C HIS A 71 -6.55 4.17 2.03
N LYS A 72 -6.99 5.33 1.54
CA LYS A 72 -6.15 6.54 1.44
C LYS A 72 -5.71 7.03 2.82
N GLY A 73 -6.61 7.07 3.80
CA GLY A 73 -6.27 7.42 5.17
C GLY A 73 -5.27 6.45 5.78
N GLN A 74 -5.40 5.14 5.49
CA GLN A 74 -4.40 4.15 5.90
C GLN A 74 -3.04 4.42 5.26
N LEU A 75 -3.00 4.72 3.95
CA LEU A 75 -1.76 5.01 3.24
C LEU A 75 -1.02 6.23 3.81
N ASP A 76 -1.76 7.29 4.15
CA ASP A 76 -1.19 8.49 4.78
C ASP A 76 -0.55 8.14 6.14
N SER A 77 -1.25 7.38 6.97
CA SER A 77 -0.73 6.92 8.25
C SER A 77 0.51 6.02 8.11
N ILE A 78 0.56 5.15 7.08
CA ILE A 78 1.73 4.30 6.77
C ILE A 78 2.93 5.17 6.36
N LYS A 79 2.69 6.25 5.60
CA LYS A 79 3.72 7.20 5.16
C LYS A 79 4.32 7.96 6.34
N GLN A 80 3.49 8.38 7.30
CA GLN A 80 3.96 9.00 8.55
C GLN A 80 4.85 8.04 9.35
N GLN A 81 4.40 6.78 9.52
CA GLN A 81 5.18 5.76 10.24
C GLN A 81 6.55 5.48 9.60
N LEU A 82 6.63 5.46 8.27
CA LEU A 82 7.92 5.30 7.59
C LEU A 82 8.86 6.48 7.84
N ASN A 83 8.31 7.70 7.82
CA ASN A 83 9.09 8.90 8.10
C ASN A 83 9.64 8.89 9.54
N GLU A 84 8.84 8.44 10.51
CA GLU A 84 9.29 8.25 11.89
C GLU A 84 10.39 7.17 11.99
N ALA A 85 10.25 6.04 11.28
CA ALA A 85 11.26 4.98 11.25
C ALA A 85 12.60 5.49 10.68
N ARG A 86 12.53 6.33 9.64
CA ARG A 86 13.71 6.98 9.04
C ARG A 86 14.37 7.95 10.02
N MET A 87 13.59 8.76 10.73
CA MET A 87 14.12 9.72 11.71
C MET A 87 14.84 9.01 12.86
N LYS A 88 14.29 7.91 13.38
CA LYS A 88 14.92 7.11 14.45
C LYS A 88 16.26 6.46 14.07
N LYS A 89 16.56 6.28 12.78
CA LYS A 89 17.86 5.77 12.31
C LYS A 89 18.95 6.85 12.31
N GLY A 90 18.56 8.13 12.33
CA GLY A 90 19.47 9.27 12.24
C GLY A 90 19.99 9.80 13.59
N GLU A 91 19.52 9.24 14.71
CA GLU A 91 20.04 9.47 16.08
C GLU A 91 21.06 8.39 16.45
#